data_AF-A0A7W5AIU2-F1
#
_entry.id   AF-A0A7W5AIU2-F1
#
_cell.length_a   1.000
_cell.length_b   1.000
_cell.length_c   1.000
_cell.angle_alpha   90.00
_cell.angle_beta   90.00
_cell.angle_gamma   90.00
#
_symmetry.space_group_name_H-M   'P 1'
#
loop_
_entity.id
_entity.type
_entity.pdbx_description
1 polymer ?
#
loop_
_entity_poly.entity_id
_entity_poly.type
_entity_poly.pdbx_seq_one_letter_code
_entity_poly.pdbx_strand_id
1 'polypeptide(L)'
;MGAARGIAGSRGPEVDEIFLADEHTAGFFIRINNIGGPVDVWAADGIDPASLVISPEGFEYLLGTVSPDRITLYRQDVPLP
;
A
#
# COMPACT_ATOMS: atom_id res chain seq x y z
N MET A 1 2.69 21.28 17.51
CA MET A 1 1.59 20.43 17.00
C MET A 1 2.19 19.38 16.06
N GLY A 2 2.82 18.35 16.65
CA GLY A 2 3.51 17.30 15.93
C GLY A 2 2.76 15.98 16.05
N ALA A 3 1.85 15.74 15.11
CA ALA A 3 1.08 14.51 15.03
C ALA A 3 0.84 14.20 13.56
N ALA A 4 1.78 13.53 12.91
CA ALA A 4 1.43 12.73 11.76
C ALA A 4 1.51 11.28 12.22
N ARG A 5 0.42 10.80 12.81
CA ARG A 5 0.16 9.38 12.91
C ARG A 5 -0.88 9.10 11.82
N GLY A 6 -0.59 8.11 10.97
CA GLY A 6 -1.40 7.63 9.83
C GLY A 6 -1.91 8.67 8.81
N ILE A 7 -2.49 8.17 7.72
CA ILE A 7 -3.22 8.98 6.75
C ILE A 7 -4.45 9.54 7.49
N ALA A 8 -4.70 10.85 7.39
CA ALA A 8 -5.77 11.58 8.10
C ALA A 8 -5.65 11.73 9.64
N GLY A 9 -4.47 11.55 10.24
CA GLY A 9 -4.26 11.87 11.67
C GLY A 9 -4.65 10.77 12.66
N SER A 10 -4.80 9.54 12.18
CA SER A 10 -5.08 8.35 12.99
C SER A 10 -3.93 8.02 13.93
N ARG A 11 -4.17 7.65 15.20
CA ARG A 11 -3.09 7.43 16.17
C ARG A 11 -2.31 6.12 16.03
N GLY A 12 -2.59 5.35 14.98
CA GLY A 12 -2.00 4.07 14.61
C GLY A 12 -2.36 3.76 13.15
N PRO A 13 -1.74 2.75 12.53
CA PRO A 13 -2.11 2.35 11.19
C PRO A 13 -3.57 1.86 11.16
N GLU A 14 -4.33 2.18 10.10
CA GLU A 14 -5.75 1.79 9.98
C GLU A 14 -5.92 0.28 9.80
N VAL A 15 -4.90 -0.35 9.22
CA VAL A 15 -4.64 -1.79 9.20
C VAL A 15 -3.15 -1.98 9.49
N ASP A 16 -2.75 -3.01 10.24
CA ASP A 16 -1.34 -3.26 10.57
C ASP A 16 -0.48 -3.63 9.33
N GLU A 17 -1.07 -3.65 8.13
CA GLU A 17 -0.63 -4.49 7.01
C GLU A 17 -0.74 -3.81 5.65
N ILE A 18 0.12 -4.26 4.73
CA ILE A 18 0.34 -3.65 3.42
C ILE A 18 -0.81 -4.04 2.48
N PHE A 19 -1.50 -3.04 1.94
CA PHE A 19 -2.45 -3.26 0.85
C PHE A 19 -1.70 -3.69 -0.41
N LEU A 20 -2.11 -4.81 -0.98
CA LEU A 20 -1.62 -5.25 -2.28
C LEU A 20 -2.63 -4.84 -3.34
N ALA A 21 -2.10 -4.43 -4.48
CA ALA A 21 -2.88 -3.97 -5.61
C ALA A 21 -2.35 -4.63 -6.86
N ASP A 22 -3.26 -5.02 -7.76
CA ASP A 22 -2.88 -5.30 -9.13
C ASP A 22 -2.50 -3.99 -9.86
N GLU A 23 -2.00 -4.11 -11.10
CA GLU A 23 -1.59 -2.94 -11.88
C GLU A 23 -2.73 -1.94 -12.12
N HIS A 24 -3.99 -2.42 -12.14
CA HIS A 24 -5.16 -1.59 -12.40
C HIS A 24 -5.62 -0.80 -11.16
N THR A 25 -5.57 -1.43 -9.99
CA THR A 25 -5.99 -0.88 -8.70
C THR A 25 -4.91 -0.04 -8.05
N ALA A 26 -3.63 -0.21 -8.42
CA ALA A 26 -2.53 0.62 -7.93
C ALA A 26 -2.80 2.13 -8.11
N GLY A 27 -3.38 2.54 -9.24
CA GLY A 27 -3.75 3.94 -9.50
C GLY A 27 -4.82 4.49 -8.56
N PHE A 28 -5.75 3.65 -8.09
CA PHE A 28 -6.75 4.04 -7.09
C PHE A 28 -6.08 4.32 -5.73
N PHE A 29 -5.16 3.44 -5.30
CA PHE A 29 -4.43 3.60 -4.04
C PHE A 29 -3.50 4.82 -4.06
N ILE A 30 -2.82 5.06 -5.18
CA ILE A 30 -1.97 6.25 -5.36
C ILE A 30 -2.78 7.55 -5.17
N ARG A 31 -4.05 7.57 -5.61
CA ARG A 31 -4.90 8.76 -5.47
C ARG A 31 -5.44 8.95 -4.06
N ILE A 32 -5.87 7.88 -3.39
CA ILE A 32 -6.59 7.99 -2.11
C ILE A 32 -5.65 8.11 -0.91
N ASN A 33 -4.45 7.52 -0.98
CA ASN A 33 -3.52 7.44 0.16
C ASN A 33 -2.41 8.49 0.13
N ASN A 34 -2.42 9.39 -0.85
CA ASN A 34 -1.36 10.35 -1.05
C ASN A 34 -1.76 11.75 -0.54
N ILE A 35 -0.94 12.28 0.36
CA ILE A 35 -1.14 13.58 1.02
C ILE A 35 -0.49 14.76 0.29
N GLY A 36 -0.07 14.58 -0.97
CA GLY A 36 0.32 15.68 -1.86
C GLY A 36 1.76 15.64 -2.39
N GLY A 37 2.41 14.48 -2.45
CA GLY A 37 3.76 14.31 -2.99
C GLY A 37 3.86 13.16 -3.98
N PRO A 38 4.94 13.03 -4.76
CA PRO A 38 5.16 11.84 -5.58
C PRO A 38 5.29 10.60 -4.70
N VAL A 39 4.86 9.44 -5.22
CA VAL A 39 4.93 8.15 -4.51
C VAL A 39 5.65 7.09 -5.32
N ASP A 40 6.36 6.22 -4.64
CA ASP A 40 6.96 5.04 -5.24
C ASP A 40 5.98 3.87 -5.23
N VAL A 41 6.00 3.08 -6.31
CA VAL A 41 5.24 1.84 -6.45
C VAL A 41 6.22 0.68 -6.41
N TRP A 42 5.97 -0.26 -5.53
CA TRP A 42 6.80 -1.45 -5.34
C TRP A 42 6.02 -2.69 -5.77
N ALA A 43 6.66 -3.56 -6.55
CA ALA A 43 6.12 -4.86 -6.91
C ALA A 43 6.58 -5.90 -5.88
N ALA A 44 5.65 -6.73 -5.40
CA ALA A 44 5.93 -7.84 -4.52
C ALA A 44 5.81 -9.16 -5.28
N ASP A 45 6.89 -9.95 -5.30
CA ASP A 45 6.96 -11.23 -6.01
C ASP A 45 6.72 -12.43 -5.09
N GLY A 46 6.21 -13.52 -5.67
CA GLY A 46 6.04 -14.79 -4.96
C GLY A 46 5.02 -14.72 -3.81
N ILE A 47 4.05 -13.82 -3.91
CA ILE A 47 2.88 -13.78 -3.03
C ILE A 47 1.87 -14.81 -3.54
N ASP A 48 1.43 -15.70 -2.65
CA ASP A 48 0.37 -16.65 -2.95
C ASP A 48 -0.99 -15.92 -2.83
N PRO A 49 -1.79 -15.80 -3.91
CA PRO A 49 -3.10 -15.16 -3.85
C PRO A 49 -4.02 -15.78 -2.79
N ALA A 50 -3.87 -17.07 -2.48
CA ALA A 50 -4.67 -17.74 -1.45
C ALA A 50 -4.31 -17.31 0.00
N SER A 51 -3.17 -16.62 0.18
CA SER A 51 -2.74 -16.06 1.47
C SER A 51 -3.25 -14.64 1.73
N LEU A 52 -3.88 -14.02 0.73
CA LEU A 52 -4.45 -12.69 0.86
C LEU A 52 -5.74 -12.70 1.67
N VAL A 53 -5.89 -11.68 2.50
CA VAL A 53 -7.11 -11.44 3.27
C VAL A 53 -7.85 -10.27 2.66
N ILE A 54 -9.17 -10.38 2.62
CA ILE A 54 -10.05 -9.31 2.14
C ILE A 54 -10.49 -8.48 3.34
N SER A 55 -10.24 -7.18 3.30
CA SER A 55 -10.70 -6.23 4.32
C SER A 55 -12.23 -6.08 4.26
N PRO A 56 -12.88 -5.57 5.32
CA PRO A 56 -14.31 -5.28 5.29
C PRO A 56 -14.75 -4.37 4.13
N GLU A 57 -13.84 -3.54 3.64
CA GLU A 57 -14.01 -2.61 2.52
C GLU A 57 -13.78 -3.27 1.15
N GLY A 58 -13.36 -4.53 1.11
CA GLY A 58 -13.17 -5.33 -0.10
C GLY A 58 -11.76 -5.27 -0.71
N PHE A 59 -10.76 -4.77 0.03
CA PHE A 59 -9.37 -4.70 -0.45
C PHE A 59 -8.53 -5.89 0.02
N GLU A 60 -7.65 -6.36 -0.85
CA GLU A 60 -6.72 -7.45 -0.52
C GLU A 60 -5.48 -6.91 0.21
N TYR A 61 -5.08 -7.60 1.27
CA TYR A 61 -3.85 -7.32 2.00
C TYR A 61 -3.18 -8.62 2.44
N LEU A 62 -1.88 -8.55 2.66
CA LEU A 62 -1.09 -9.69 3.15
C LEU A 62 -0.88 -9.58 4.66
N LEU A 63 -1.20 -10.65 5.38
CA LEU A 63 -0.85 -10.73 6.80
C LEU A 63 0.67 -10.81 6.99
N GLY A 64 1.24 -9.89 7.76
CA GLY A 64 2.67 -9.83 8.07
C GLY A 64 3.54 -9.04 7.07
N THR A 65 4.81 -9.42 6.95
CA THR A 65 5.84 -8.64 6.22
C THR A 65 6.32 -9.36 4.95
N VAL A 66 6.45 -8.60 3.86
CA VAL A 66 7.10 -9.06 2.63
C VAL A 66 8.62 -8.88 2.78
N SER A 67 9.40 -9.93 2.49
CA SER A 67 10.87 -9.85 2.53
C SER A 67 11.39 -8.83 1.50
N PRO A 68 12.38 -7.98 1.82
CA PRO A 68 12.99 -7.06 0.86
C PRO A 68 13.49 -7.73 -0.43
N ASP A 69 13.96 -8.98 -0.35
CA ASP A 69 14.41 -9.74 -1.54
C ASP A 69 13.27 -10.08 -2.52
N ARG A 70 12.02 -9.90 -2.09
CA ARG A 70 10.80 -10.10 -2.89
C ARG A 70 10.14 -8.79 -3.29
N ILE A 71 10.77 -7.65 -2.98
CA ILE A 71 10.24 -6.34 -3.32
C ILE A 71 11.16 -5.69 -4.34
N THR A 72 10.61 -5.30 -5.48
CA THR A 72 11.33 -4.54 -6.50
C THR A 72 10.67 -3.20 -6.71
N LEU A 73 11.47 -2.13 -6.79
CA LEU A 73 10.96 -0.81 -7.17
C LEU A 73 10.42 -0.89 -8.60
N TYR A 74 9.10 -0.74 -8.77
CA TYR A 74 8.44 -0.86 -10.05
C TYR A 74 8.31 0.50 -10.75
N ARG A 75 7.90 1.53 -10.01
CA ARG A 75 7.83 2.92 -10.49
C ARG A 75 8.31 3.84 -9.38
N GLN A 76 9.11 4.83 -9.75
CA GLN A 76 9.61 5.84 -8.83
C GLN A 76 8.92 7.17 -9.12
N ASP A 77 8.70 7.96 -8.07
CA ASP A 77 8.23 9.34 -8.15
C ASP A 77 6.96 9.52 -9.01
N VAL A 78 5.99 8.60 -8.86
CA VAL A 78 4.76 8.67 -9.64
C VAL A 78 3.99 9.93 -9.24
N PRO A 79 3.74 10.85 -10.19
CA PRO A 79 2.98 12.07 -9.90
C PRO A 79 1.51 11.71 -9.66
N LEU A 80 0.84 12.53 -8.86
CA LEU A 80 -0.61 12.47 -8.76
C LEU A 80 -1.22 12.80 -10.13
N PRO A 81 -2.21 12.03 -10.61
CA PRO A 81 -3.01 12.40 -11.77
C PRO A 81 -3.89 13.62 -11.47
#